data_AF-A0A9D7J7U1-F1
#
_entry.id   AF-A0A9D7J7U1-F1
#
_cell.length_a   1.000
_cell.length_b   1.000
_cell.length_c   1.000
_cell.angle_alpha   90.00
_cell.angle_beta   90.00
_cell.angle_gamma   90.00
#
_symmetry.space_group_name_H-M   'P 1'
#
loop_
_entity.id
_entity.type
_entity.pdbx_description
1 polymer ?
#
loop_
_entity_poly.entity_id
_entity_poly.type
_entity_poly.pdbx_seq_one_letter_code
_entity_poly.pdbx_strand_id
1 'polypeptide(L)'
;MAGTPKYHDPNAKLDYEFDWSKSNVLTDGDTIVSATVTTSATGTPPIELSAVTHTATAVKVWIAGGEPRQRVPLRCHIVTANGREDDETGVLVVRDL
;
A
#
# COMPACT_ATOMS: atom_id res chain seq x y z
N MET A 1 2.85 5.24 -2.61
CA MET A 1 2.78 5.16 -1.13
C MET A 1 4.18 5.22 -0.50
N ALA A 2 5.24 4.78 -1.19
CA ALA A 2 6.61 5.06 -0.75
C ALA A 2 6.89 6.58 -0.71
N GLY A 3 7.55 7.05 0.35
CA GLY A 3 7.87 8.46 0.57
C GLY A 3 6.91 9.21 1.50
N THR A 4 6.36 10.34 1.03
CA THR A 4 5.56 11.26 1.85
C THR A 4 4.34 10.56 2.45
N PRO A 5 4.08 10.74 3.76
CA PRO A 5 2.90 10.17 4.40
C PRO A 5 1.60 10.58 3.70
N LYS A 6 0.67 9.64 3.55
CA LYS A 6 -0.68 9.93 3.04
C LYS A 6 -1.65 10.07 4.20
N TYR A 7 -2.64 10.94 4.05
CA TYR A 7 -3.69 11.11 5.04
C TYR A 7 -4.90 10.24 4.71
N HIS A 8 -5.55 9.75 5.76
CA HIS A 8 -6.78 8.98 5.68
C HIS A 8 -7.77 9.48 6.72
N ASP A 9 -9.03 9.61 6.32
CA ASP A 9 -10.14 9.81 7.24
C ASP A 9 -10.71 8.45 7.62
N PRO A 10 -10.92 8.14 8.91
CA PRO A 10 -11.54 6.90 9.36
C PRO A 10 -12.87 6.56 8.67
N ASN A 11 -13.65 7.57 8.29
CA ASN A 11 -14.96 7.42 7.65
C ASN A 11 -14.86 7.30 6.12
N ALA A 12 -13.66 7.44 5.55
CA ALA A 12 -13.45 7.32 4.12
C ALA A 12 -13.16 5.88 3.71
N LYS A 13 -13.56 5.53 2.49
CA LYS A 13 -13.17 4.31 1.79
C LYS A 13 -12.51 4.70 0.48
N LEU A 14 -11.18 4.65 0.42
CA LEU A 14 -10.38 5.17 -0.69
C LEU A 14 -9.34 4.15 -1.16
N ASP A 15 -8.93 4.28 -2.43
CA ASP A 15 -7.81 3.54 -2.98
C ASP A 15 -6.48 4.27 -2.75
N TYR A 16 -5.46 3.50 -2.37
CA TYR A 16 -4.10 3.97 -2.20
C TYR A 16 -3.17 3.18 -3.10
N GLU A 17 -2.25 3.88 -3.76
CA GLU A 17 -1.37 3.31 -4.78
C GLU A 17 0.10 3.30 -4.34
N PHE A 18 0.73 2.14 -4.45
CA PHE A 18 2.18 1.96 -4.49
C PHE A 18 2.62 2.00 -5.95
N ASP A 19 3.33 3.06 -6.33
CA ASP A 19 3.90 3.24 -7.66
C ASP A 19 5.31 2.65 -7.67
N TRP A 20 5.47 1.57 -8.44
CA TRP A 20 6.74 0.85 -8.61
C TRP A 20 7.42 1.21 -9.94
N SER A 21 6.86 2.12 -10.75
CA SER A 21 7.40 2.47 -12.07
C SER A 21 8.83 3.00 -12.06
N LYS A 22 9.27 3.54 -10.91
CA LYS A 22 10.63 4.03 -10.67
C LYS A 22 11.43 3.15 -9.72
N SER A 23 10.92 1.97 -9.38
CA SER A 23 11.60 1.02 -8.50
C SER A 23 12.72 0.32 -9.25
N ASN A 24 13.83 0.08 -8.56
CA ASN A 24 14.96 -0.67 -9.10
C ASN A 24 14.64 -2.17 -9.29
N VAL A 25 13.50 -2.66 -8.81
CA VAL A 25 13.09 -4.05 -9.01
C VAL A 25 12.46 -4.27 -10.39
N LEU A 26 11.80 -3.26 -10.95
CA LEU A 26 11.21 -3.28 -12.30
C LEU A 26 12.20 -2.75 -13.33
N THR A 27 13.22 -3.55 -13.63
CA THR A 27 14.24 -3.24 -14.66
C THR A 27 13.95 -3.95 -15.97
N ASP A 28 14.44 -3.41 -17.09
CA ASP A 28 14.40 -4.05 -18.42
C ASP A 28 12.99 -4.46 -18.93
N GLY A 29 11.96 -3.72 -18.53
CA GLY A 29 10.57 -4.02 -18.93
C GLY A 29 9.90 -5.13 -18.13
N ASP A 30 10.46 -5.48 -16.96
CA ASP A 30 9.83 -6.39 -16.01
C ASP A 30 8.47 -5.88 -15.52
N THR A 31 7.62 -6.81 -15.11
CA THR A 31 6.24 -6.53 -14.72
C THR A 31 5.88 -7.26 -13.44
N ILE A 32 5.08 -6.63 -12.60
CA ILE A 32 4.49 -7.27 -11.41
C ILE A 32 3.54 -8.37 -11.86
N VAL A 33 3.68 -9.57 -11.27
CA VAL A 33 2.80 -10.72 -11.49
C VAL A 33 1.96 -11.06 -10.26
N SER A 34 2.40 -10.63 -9.07
CA SER A 34 1.58 -10.70 -7.87
C SER A 34 1.95 -9.61 -6.88
N ALA A 35 0.98 -9.20 -6.07
CA ALA A 35 1.17 -8.19 -5.05
C ALA A 35 0.30 -8.49 -3.83
N THR A 36 0.85 -8.26 -2.64
CA THR A 36 0.10 -8.34 -1.38
C THR A 36 0.37 -7.08 -0.57
N VAL A 37 -0.65 -6.60 0.15
CA VAL A 37 -0.51 -5.45 1.05
C VAL A 37 -0.95 -5.88 2.45
N THR A 38 -0.11 -5.62 3.43
CA THR A 38 -0.34 -5.98 4.82
C THR A 38 -0.09 -4.79 5.74
N THR A 39 -0.67 -4.84 6.93
CA THR A 39 -0.37 -3.88 8.00
C THR A 39 -0.27 -4.62 9.33
N SER A 40 0.63 -4.17 10.18
CA SER A 40 0.75 -4.61 11.57
C SER A 40 0.11 -3.63 12.56
N ALA A 41 -0.53 -2.58 12.06
CA ALA A 41 -1.15 -1.57 12.91
C ALA A 41 -2.33 -2.16 13.69
N THR A 42 -2.33 -1.90 14.99
CA THR A 42 -3.43 -2.25 15.90
C THR A 42 -4.17 -0.97 16.27
N GLY A 43 -5.50 -0.99 16.26
CA GLY A 43 -6.35 0.17 16.56
C GLY A 43 -7.83 -0.22 16.66
N THR A 44 -8.65 0.65 17.25
CA THR A 44 -10.12 0.44 17.34
C THR A 44 -10.86 1.70 16.88
N PRO A 45 -11.60 1.68 15.75
CA PRO A 45 -11.75 0.56 14.82
C PRO A 45 -10.45 0.23 14.08
N PRO A 46 -10.23 -1.03 13.66
CA PRO A 46 -9.04 -1.41 12.92
C PRO A 46 -9.01 -0.76 11.54
N ILE A 47 -7.81 -0.75 10.94
CA ILE A 47 -7.67 -0.49 9.51
C ILE A 47 -8.09 -1.73 8.74
N GLU A 48 -9.02 -1.56 7.81
CA GLU A 48 -9.46 -2.61 6.91
C GLU A 48 -8.77 -2.45 5.56
N LEU A 49 -8.06 -3.49 5.12
CA LEU A 49 -7.46 -3.59 3.80
C LEU A 49 -8.32 -4.50 2.93
N SER A 50 -8.70 -4.05 1.74
CA SER A 50 -9.50 -4.84 0.81
C SER A 50 -9.10 -4.58 -0.64
N ALA A 51 -9.54 -5.48 -1.54
CA ALA A 51 -9.42 -5.33 -3.00
C ALA A 51 -8.01 -4.91 -3.47
N VAL A 52 -6.98 -5.64 -3.03
CA VAL A 52 -5.61 -5.46 -3.52
C VAL A 52 -5.56 -5.87 -4.99
N THR A 53 -5.21 -4.93 -5.86
CA THR A 53 -5.05 -5.16 -7.29
C THR A 53 -3.70 -4.62 -7.74
N HIS A 54 -3.20 -5.08 -8.88
CA HIS A 54 -1.96 -4.57 -9.45
C HIS A 54 -2.09 -4.42 -10.97
N THR A 55 -1.25 -3.55 -11.50
CA THR A 55 -0.90 -3.45 -12.91
C THR A 55 0.54 -3.92 -13.09
N ALA A 56 1.10 -3.79 -14.29
CA ALA A 56 2.51 -4.09 -14.52
C ALA A 56 3.48 -3.30 -13.62
N THR A 57 3.10 -2.09 -13.18
CA THR A 57 4.02 -1.15 -12.50
C THR A 57 3.45 -0.50 -11.24
N ALA A 58 2.25 -0.87 -10.80
CA ALA A 58 1.62 -0.26 -9.63
C ALA A 58 0.72 -1.24 -8.89
N VAL A 59 0.61 -1.07 -7.58
CA VAL A 59 -0.28 -1.85 -6.70
C VAL A 59 -1.27 -0.91 -6.03
N LYS A 60 -2.55 -1.25 -6.06
CA LYS A 60 -3.63 -0.51 -5.41
C LYS A 60 -4.25 -1.33 -4.30
N VAL A 61 -4.61 -0.67 -3.20
CA VAL A 61 -5.34 -1.26 -2.08
C VAL A 61 -6.44 -0.32 -1.62
N TRP A 62 -7.61 -0.86 -1.32
CA TRP A 62 -8.69 -0.11 -0.71
C TRP A 62 -8.56 -0.14 0.81
N ILE A 63 -8.67 1.03 1.42
CA ILE A 63 -8.52 1.22 2.86
C ILE A 63 -9.76 1.90 3.41
N ALA A 64 -10.24 1.40 4.55
CA ALA A 64 -11.28 2.02 5.36
C ALA A 64 -10.96 1.89 6.86
N GLY A 65 -11.60 2.73 7.68
CA GLY A 65 -11.48 2.67 9.14
C GLY A 65 -10.15 3.22 9.67
N GLY A 66 -9.76 2.72 10.83
CA GLY A 66 -8.61 3.21 11.59
C GLY A 66 -8.96 4.22 12.68
N GLU A 67 -8.03 4.38 13.61
CA GLU A 67 -8.19 5.27 14.76
C GLU A 67 -7.54 6.64 14.47
N PRO A 68 -8.22 7.77 14.71
CA PRO A 68 -7.63 9.09 14.55
C PRO A 68 -6.28 9.24 15.28
N ARG A 69 -5.36 9.99 14.68
CA ARG A 69 -4.00 10.25 15.18
C ARG A 69 -3.07 9.03 15.15
N GLN A 70 -3.47 7.95 14.47
CA GLN A 70 -2.65 6.76 14.26
C GLN A 70 -1.75 6.90 13.02
N ARG A 71 -0.51 6.40 13.12
CA ARG A 71 0.38 6.18 11.97
C ARG A 71 0.43 4.69 11.66
N VAL A 72 -0.02 4.32 10.47
CA VAL A 72 -0.24 2.96 10.03
C VAL A 72 0.80 2.63 8.95
N PRO A 73 1.81 1.78 9.24
CA PRO A 73 2.69 1.28 8.22
C PRO A 73 1.95 0.25 7.36
N LEU A 74 1.99 0.45 6.05
CA LEU A 74 1.48 -0.48 5.05
C LEU A 74 2.66 -1.06 4.28
N ARG A 75 2.85 -2.38 4.37
CA ARG A 75 3.88 -3.10 3.61
C ARG A 75 3.25 -3.67 2.35
N CYS A 76 3.75 -3.24 1.20
CA CYS A 76 3.43 -3.80 -0.10
C CYS A 76 4.57 -4.73 -0.52
N HIS A 77 4.27 -6.02 -0.68
CA HIS A 77 5.19 -7.02 -1.21
C HIS A 77 4.80 -7.34 -2.65
N ILE A 78 5.76 -7.35 -3.57
CA ILE A 78 5.53 -7.71 -4.97
C ILE A 78 6.44 -8.85 -5.43
N VAL A 79 5.94 -9.62 -6.40
CA VAL A 79 6.71 -10.59 -7.17
C VAL A 79 6.62 -10.20 -8.64
N THR A 80 7.74 -10.28 -9.34
CA THR A 80 7.90 -9.87 -10.75
C THR A 80 7.97 -11.07 -11.69
N ALA A 81 7.81 -10.85 -12.99
CA ALA A 81 7.85 -11.90 -14.01
C ALA A 81 9.25 -12.53 -14.13
N ASN A 82 10.32 -11.77 -13.86
CA ASN A 82 11.68 -12.31 -13.81
C ASN A 82 12.03 -12.99 -12.47
N GLY A 83 11.07 -13.17 -11.57
CA GLY A 83 11.26 -13.85 -10.29
C GLY A 83 11.95 -13.02 -9.20
N ARG A 84 12.03 -11.69 -9.37
CA ARG A 84 12.46 -10.77 -8.31
C ARG A 84 11.31 -10.50 -7.36
N GLU A 85 11.65 -10.29 -6.09
CA GLU A 85 10.71 -9.93 -5.03
C GLU A 85 11.25 -8.74 -4.26
N ASP A 86 10.38 -7.83 -3.85
CA ASP A 86 10.75 -6.66 -3.04
C ASP A 86 9.58 -6.16 -2.20
N ASP A 87 9.90 -5.37 -1.18
CA ASP A 87 8.97 -4.82 -0.20
C ASP A 87 9.12 -3.30 -0.08
N GLU A 88 8.03 -2.58 -0.30
CA GLU A 88 7.97 -1.15 -0.01
C GLU A 88 7.00 -0.87 1.14
N THR A 89 7.42 0.01 2.06
CA THR A 89 6.58 0.46 3.16
C THR A 89 6.12 1.89 2.94
N GLY A 90 4.81 2.08 2.89
CA GLY A 90 4.16 3.39 2.92
C GLY A 90 3.61 3.71 4.31
N VAL A 91 3.58 4.99 4.67
CA VAL A 91 2.96 5.42 5.95
C VAL A 91 1.65 6.12 5.65
N LEU A 92 0.57 5.58 6.23
CA LEU A 92 -0.74 6.21 6.27
C LEU A 92 -0.93 6.89 7.62
N VAL A 93 -1.42 8.12 7.63
CA VAL A 93 -1.70 8.90 8.84
C VAL A 93 -3.21 9.11 8.92
N VAL A 94 -3.83 8.46 9.89
CA VAL A 94 -5.26 8.56 10.14
C VAL A 94 -5.54 9.83 10.92
N ARG A 95 -6.47 10.65 10.44
CA ARG A 95 -6.94 11.87 11.11
C ARG A 95 -8.35 12.22 10.63
N ASP A 96 -9.14 12.85 11.48
CA ASP A 96 -10.41 13.43 11.05
C ASP A 96 -10.13 14.58 10.08
N LEU A 97 -10.77 14.58 8.91
CA LEU A 97 -10.57 15.53 7.83
C LEU A 97 -11.79 16.43 7.58
#